data_AF-V9D3M6-F1
#
_entry.id   AF-V9D3M6-F1
#
_cell.length_a   1.000
_cell.length_b   1.000
_cell.length_c   1.000
_cell.angle_alpha   90.00
_cell.angle_beta   90.00
_cell.angle_gamma   90.00
#
_symmetry.space_group_name_H-M   'P 1'
#
loop_
_entity.id
_entity.type
_entity.pdbx_description
1 polymer ?
#
loop_
_entity_poly.entity_id
_entity_poly.type
_entity_poly.pdbx_seq_one_letter_code
_entity_poly.pdbx_strand_id
1 'polypeptide(L)'
;MLQHLECPRKGLVGSWAHVYRTFATPVSQIGFLGESRRRWHKWHKGKETGIMDEPMPRCYLQGTVPSRTHYVFRSGRWVAKSSWPAPGIKPRTLKFSAGRISEEPASTSDQQLSTCSKLTVGFAEGLWCSVRRSSAAALQATSQTP
;
A
#
# COMPACT_ATOMS: atom_id res chain seq x y z
N MET A 1 4.26 -2.48 15.98
CA MET A 1 3.39 -3.68 15.91
C MET A 1 4.17 -4.99 15.86
N LEU A 2 4.95 -5.31 14.81
CA LEU A 2 5.68 -6.59 14.77
C LEU A 2 6.91 -6.64 15.69
N GLN A 3 7.68 -5.55 15.81
CA GLN A 3 8.96 -5.49 16.53
C GLN A 3 8.88 -5.90 18.01
N HIS A 4 7.78 -5.60 18.70
CA HIS A 4 7.65 -5.79 20.16
C HIS A 4 6.93 -7.07 20.59
N LEU A 5 6.68 -8.00 19.66
CA LEU A 5 5.99 -9.26 19.96
C LEU A 5 6.98 -10.39 20.33
N GLU A 6 6.80 -11.05 21.46
CA GLU A 6 7.70 -12.12 21.91
C GLU A 6 7.22 -13.53 21.50
N CYS A 7 6.14 -13.61 20.74
CA CYS A 7 5.53 -14.86 20.31
C CYS A 7 5.81 -15.19 18.83
N PRO A 8 5.53 -16.43 18.39
CA PRO A 8 5.55 -16.79 16.98
C PRO A 8 4.68 -15.85 16.13
N ARG A 9 5.34 -15.04 15.30
CA ARG A 9 4.73 -13.92 14.59
C ARG A 9 5.02 -13.98 13.10
N LYS A 10 4.03 -13.60 12.30
CA LYS A 10 4.13 -13.50 10.84
C LYS A 10 3.34 -12.28 10.38
N GLY A 11 3.93 -11.48 9.51
CA GLY A 11 3.36 -10.25 8.97
C GLY A 11 2.98 -10.41 7.51
N LEU A 12 1.78 -9.97 7.14
CA LEU A 12 1.33 -9.99 5.76
C LEU A 12 0.71 -8.65 5.40
N VAL A 13 1.36 -7.90 4.52
CA VAL A 13 0.94 -6.57 4.09
C VAL A 13 0.77 -6.57 2.58
N GLY A 14 -0.24 -5.90 2.06
CA GLY A 14 -0.43 -5.80 0.62
C GLY A 14 -1.51 -4.82 0.25
N SER A 15 -1.87 -4.81 -1.03
CA SER A 15 -2.48 -3.65 -1.67
C SER A 15 -3.98 -3.52 -1.50
N TRP A 16 -4.64 -4.31 -0.66
CA TRP A 16 -6.10 -4.30 -0.56
C TRP A 16 -6.64 -3.20 0.37
N ALA A 17 -7.87 -2.78 0.12
CA ALA A 17 -8.68 -1.97 1.03
C ALA A 17 -9.05 -2.73 2.33
N HIS A 18 -9.63 -2.01 3.30
CA HIS A 18 -10.12 -2.56 4.57
C HIS A 18 -11.42 -3.39 4.39
N VAL A 19 -11.31 -4.44 3.58
CA VAL A 19 -12.34 -5.43 3.25
C VAL A 19 -11.69 -6.81 3.39
N TYR A 20 -12.50 -7.85 3.58
CA TYR A 20 -11.98 -9.22 3.64
C TYR A 20 -11.16 -9.53 2.38
N ARG A 21 -9.92 -9.97 2.60
CA ARG A 21 -8.86 -10.03 1.59
C ARG A 21 -9.20 -10.76 0.30
N THR A 22 -10.03 -11.78 0.40
CA THR A 22 -10.48 -12.57 -0.75
C THR A 22 -11.34 -11.74 -1.71
N PHE A 23 -11.99 -10.68 -1.23
CA PHE A 23 -12.86 -9.79 -2.02
C PHE A 23 -12.24 -8.40 -2.26
N ALA A 24 -11.05 -8.15 -1.72
CA ALA A 24 -10.55 -6.81 -1.63
C ALA A 24 -9.74 -6.41 -2.87
N THR A 25 -10.03 -5.21 -3.38
CA THR A 25 -9.32 -4.55 -4.48
C THR A 25 -8.39 -3.46 -3.95
N PRO A 26 -7.30 -3.14 -4.66
CA PRO A 26 -6.71 -3.90 -5.77
C PRO A 26 -6.16 -5.26 -5.33
N VAL A 27 -6.45 -6.28 -6.14
CA VAL A 27 -6.11 -7.67 -5.83
C VAL A 27 -4.59 -7.86 -5.84
N SER A 28 -4.04 -8.39 -4.75
CA SER A 28 -2.69 -8.93 -4.70
C SER A 28 -2.78 -10.42 -4.39
N GLN A 29 -2.50 -11.25 -5.39
CA GLN A 29 -2.80 -12.69 -5.43
C GLN A 29 -1.91 -13.55 -4.50
N ILE A 30 -1.99 -13.36 -3.18
CA ILE A 30 -1.19 -14.14 -2.21
C ILE A 30 -1.88 -15.41 -1.69
N GLY A 31 -3.14 -15.65 -2.06
CA GLY A 31 -3.87 -16.81 -1.55
C GLY A 31 -4.06 -16.79 -0.03
N PHE A 32 -4.49 -15.65 0.53
CA PHE A 32 -4.62 -15.42 1.98
C PHE A 32 -5.32 -16.54 2.75
N LEU A 33 -6.40 -17.09 2.20
CA LEU A 33 -7.13 -18.18 2.84
C LEU A 33 -6.27 -19.43 3.05
N GLY A 34 -5.40 -19.76 2.07
CA GLY A 34 -4.46 -20.88 2.18
C GLY A 34 -3.43 -20.65 3.28
N GLU A 35 -2.90 -19.42 3.38
CA GLU A 35 -1.97 -19.01 4.43
C GLU A 35 -2.61 -19.11 5.82
N SER A 36 -3.82 -18.59 5.99
CA SER A 36 -4.57 -18.66 7.25
C SER A 36 -4.84 -20.10 7.66
N ARG A 37 -5.24 -20.96 6.71
CA ARG A 37 -5.49 -22.37 6.99
C ARG A 37 -4.23 -23.10 7.47
N ARG A 38 -3.08 -22.83 6.87
CA ARG A 38 -1.78 -23.39 7.33
C ARG A 38 -1.46 -22.93 8.75
N ARG A 39 -1.68 -21.65 9.05
CA ARG A 39 -1.47 -21.11 10.40
C ARG A 39 -2.37 -21.80 11.43
N TRP A 40 -3.65 -21.95 11.13
CA TRP A 40 -4.58 -22.62 12.04
C TRP A 40 -4.26 -24.10 12.20
N HIS A 41 -3.87 -24.79 11.13
CA HIS A 41 -3.45 -26.19 11.22
C HIS A 41 -2.24 -26.40 12.14
N LYS A 42 -1.26 -25.49 12.12
CA LYS A 42 -0.12 -25.55 13.04
C LYS A 42 -0.55 -25.34 14.50
N TRP A 43 -1.32 -24.29 14.79
CA TRP A 43 -1.63 -23.89 16.16
C TRP A 43 -2.83 -24.60 16.80
N HIS A 44 -3.84 -24.98 16.02
CA HIS A 44 -5.04 -25.65 16.53
C HIS A 44 -5.03 -27.16 16.33
N LYS A 45 -4.25 -27.67 15.36
CA LYS A 45 -4.23 -29.11 15.03
C LYS A 45 -2.85 -29.76 15.20
N GLY A 46 -1.85 -29.01 15.67
CA GLY A 46 -0.48 -29.50 15.83
C GLY A 46 0.17 -30.00 14.54
N LYS A 47 -0.34 -29.63 13.36
CA LYS A 47 0.17 -30.13 12.07
C LYS A 47 1.37 -29.31 11.60
N GLU A 48 2.43 -29.99 11.19
CA GLU A 48 3.54 -29.36 10.49
C GLU A 48 3.11 -28.89 9.10
N THR A 49 3.20 -27.59 8.85
CA THR A 49 2.79 -26.96 7.58
C THR A 49 3.91 -26.14 6.94
N GLY A 50 5.09 -26.10 7.55
CA GLY A 50 6.23 -25.27 7.14
C GLY A 50 5.99 -23.75 7.24
N ILE A 51 4.88 -23.30 7.85
CA ILE A 51 4.52 -21.88 7.85
C ILE A 51 5.53 -21.00 8.62
N MET A 52 6.23 -21.59 9.59
CA MET A 52 7.24 -20.93 10.42
C MET A 52 8.63 -20.92 9.80
N ASP A 53 8.88 -21.74 8.78
CA ASP A 53 10.17 -21.79 8.06
C ASP A 53 10.26 -20.69 6.98
N GLU A 54 9.14 -20.03 6.71
CA GLU A 54 9.04 -18.95 5.74
C GLU A 54 9.40 -17.59 6.34
N PRO A 55 9.77 -16.60 5.50
CA PRO A 55 10.08 -15.24 5.94
C PRO A 55 8.98 -14.59 6.80
N MET A 56 9.40 -13.88 7.86
CA MET A 56 8.52 -13.32 8.89
C MET A 56 7.54 -12.27 8.32
N PRO A 57 7.98 -11.11 7.78
CA PRO A 57 7.09 -10.26 7.00
C PRO A 57 7.14 -10.56 5.50
N ARG A 58 5.96 -10.61 4.88
CA ARG A 58 5.78 -10.51 3.43
C ARG A 58 4.90 -9.31 3.10
N CYS A 59 5.41 -8.44 2.24
CA CYS A 59 4.77 -7.20 1.86
C CYS A 59 4.63 -7.13 0.34
N TYR A 60 3.49 -6.63 -0.17
CA TYR A 60 3.35 -6.31 -1.59
C TYR A 60 3.87 -4.89 -1.85
N LEU A 61 5.02 -4.79 -2.53
CA LEU A 61 5.58 -3.51 -2.96
C LEU A 61 4.91 -3.08 -4.26
N GLN A 62 4.09 -2.04 -4.17
CA GLN A 62 3.38 -1.47 -5.32
C GLN A 62 4.39 -0.77 -6.26
N GLY A 63 4.18 -0.96 -7.56
CA GLY A 63 4.91 -0.23 -8.59
C GLY A 63 4.35 1.18 -8.81
N THR A 64 5.12 1.98 -9.53
CA THR A 64 4.68 3.28 -10.01
C THR A 64 3.58 3.11 -11.05
N VAL A 65 2.47 3.80 -10.84
CA VAL A 65 1.34 3.87 -11.77
C VAL A 65 0.84 5.31 -11.79
N PRO A 66 0.19 5.78 -12.88
CA PRO A 66 -0.45 7.09 -12.90
C PRO A 66 -1.40 7.32 -11.72
N SER A 67 -1.78 8.55 -11.41
CA SER A 67 -2.84 8.79 -10.43
C SER A 67 -4.22 8.47 -11.05
N ARG A 68 -5.02 7.66 -10.36
CA ARG A 68 -6.45 7.44 -10.66
C ARG A 68 -7.21 7.25 -9.35
N THR A 69 -8.50 7.54 -9.39
CA THR A 69 -9.42 7.41 -8.24
C THR A 69 -9.66 5.95 -7.84
N HIS A 70 -9.52 5.00 -8.77
CA HIS A 70 -9.75 3.58 -8.50
C HIS A 70 -8.86 2.67 -9.36
N TYR A 71 -8.44 1.54 -8.76
CA TYR A 71 -7.67 0.48 -9.41
C TYR A 71 -8.25 -0.89 -9.06
N VAL A 72 -8.64 -1.66 -10.08
CA VAL A 72 -9.02 -3.08 -9.92
C VAL A 72 -7.79 -3.94 -9.61
N PHE A 73 -6.69 -3.64 -10.28
CA PHE A 73 -5.40 -4.27 -10.10
C PHE A 73 -4.32 -3.20 -9.99
N ARG A 74 -3.33 -3.43 -9.13
CA ARG A 74 -2.17 -2.54 -9.00
C ARG A 74 -0.90 -3.36 -9.14
N SER A 75 -0.12 -3.04 -10.17
CA SER A 75 1.16 -3.70 -10.44
C SER A 75 2.10 -3.54 -9.25
N GLY A 76 2.97 -4.53 -9.08
CA GLY A 76 3.84 -4.62 -7.93
C GLY A 76 4.43 -6.02 -7.81
N ARG A 77 5.15 -6.24 -6.72
CA ARG A 77 5.81 -7.52 -6.44
C ARG A 77 5.78 -7.83 -4.95
N TRP A 78 5.71 -9.10 -4.63
CA TRP A 78 5.89 -9.55 -3.24
C TRP A 78 7.36 -9.46 -2.84
N VAL A 79 7.61 -8.85 -1.69
CA VAL A 79 8.91 -8.81 -1.03
C VAL A 79 8.79 -9.47 0.33
N ALA A 80 9.87 -10.15 0.73
CA ALA A 80 9.93 -10.88 1.98
C ALA A 80 11.20 -10.49 2.73
N LYS A 81 11.15 -10.44 4.06
CA LYS A 81 12.33 -10.30 4.91
C LYS A 81 12.34 -11.40 5.96
N SER A 82 13.52 -11.84 6.37
CA SER A 82 13.65 -12.86 7.42
C SER A 82 13.26 -12.31 8.80
N SER A 83 13.44 -11.00 9.03
CA SER A 83 13.13 -10.34 10.29
C SER A 83 12.46 -8.98 10.09
N TRP A 84 11.84 -8.49 11.16
CA TRP A 84 11.34 -7.12 11.27
C TRP A 84 11.75 -6.51 12.62
N PRO A 85 12.40 -5.33 12.65
CA PRO A 85 12.88 -4.53 11.52
C PRO A 85 13.95 -5.28 10.71
N ALA A 86 13.97 -5.07 9.39
CA ALA A 86 14.98 -5.73 8.57
C ALA A 86 16.35 -5.06 8.75
N PRO A 87 17.44 -5.84 8.84
CA PRO A 87 18.78 -5.29 8.99
C PRO A 87 19.15 -4.43 7.78
N GLY A 88 19.90 -3.36 8.03
CA GLY A 88 20.38 -2.44 6.99
C GLY A 88 19.35 -1.41 6.49
N ILE A 89 18.12 -1.39 7.02
CA ILE A 89 17.18 -0.30 6.75
C ILE A 89 17.55 0.90 7.63
N LYS A 90 17.91 2.01 6.98
CA LYS A 90 18.18 3.29 7.65
C LYS A 90 17.15 4.34 7.22
N PRO A 91 16.60 5.14 8.16
CA PRO A 91 15.77 6.27 7.78
C PRO A 91 16.61 7.27 6.97
N ARG A 92 16.02 7.83 5.91
CA ARG A 92 16.60 8.93 5.14
C ARG A 92 15.69 10.14 5.26
N THR A 93 16.26 11.26 5.65
CA THR A 93 15.54 12.53 5.73
C THR A 93 15.72 13.27 4.42
N LEU A 94 14.62 13.46 3.71
CA LEU A 94 14.61 14.24 2.47
C LEU A 94 13.91 15.58 2.73
N LYS A 95 14.61 16.67 2.43
CA LYS A 95 14.12 18.05 2.55
C LYS A 95 13.43 18.46 1.25
N PHE A 96 12.34 19.20 1.40
CA PHE A 96 11.61 19.77 0.29
C PHE A 96 12.16 21.15 -0.08
N SER A 97 12.26 21.45 -1.37
CA SER A 97 12.49 22.80 -1.90
C SER A 97 11.80 22.96 -3.26
N ALA A 98 11.80 24.17 -3.82
CA ALA A 98 11.12 24.47 -5.08
C ALA A 98 11.44 23.45 -6.18
N GLY A 99 10.45 22.62 -6.52
CA GLY A 99 10.53 21.61 -7.57
C GLY A 99 11.45 20.41 -7.30
N ARG A 100 12.01 20.24 -6.09
CA ARG A 100 12.97 19.16 -5.80
C ARG A 100 12.91 18.65 -4.36
N ILE A 101 13.38 17.42 -4.18
CA ILE A 101 13.52 16.75 -2.89
C ILE A 101 14.97 16.27 -2.79
N SER A 102 15.71 16.67 -1.75
CA SER A 102 17.15 16.36 -1.59
C SER A 102 17.54 16.16 -0.12
N GLU A 103 18.67 15.53 0.14
CA GLU A 103 19.25 15.43 1.51
C GLU A 103 19.92 16.73 1.94
N GLU A 104 20.45 17.48 0.96
CA GLU A 104 21.09 18.77 1.17
C GLU A 104 20.13 19.78 1.80
N PRO A 105 20.64 20.66 2.70
CA PRO A 105 19.85 21.76 3.20
C PRO A 105 19.30 22.58 2.04
N ALA A 106 17.97 22.80 2.05
CA ALA A 106 17.38 23.77 1.16
C ALA A 106 18.05 25.13 1.45
N SER A 107 18.56 25.79 0.43
CA SER A 107 18.86 27.22 0.51
C SER A 107 17.60 27.90 1.02
N THR A 108 17.69 28.60 2.14
CA THR A 108 16.58 29.33 2.76
C THR A 108 16.14 30.44 1.82
N SER A 109 15.28 30.11 0.86
CA SER A 109 14.61 31.07 0.03
C SER A 109 13.14 31.04 0.40
N ASP A 110 12.56 32.21 0.69
CA ASP A 110 11.12 32.41 0.89
C ASP A 110 10.35 32.30 -0.44
N GLN A 111 10.62 31.25 -1.20
CA GLN A 111 9.93 30.98 -2.45
C GLN A 111 8.57 30.37 -2.16
N GLN A 112 7.53 31.15 -2.43
CA GLN A 112 6.16 30.68 -2.42
C GLN A 112 5.88 29.87 -3.68
N LEU A 113 5.46 28.61 -3.52
CA LEU A 113 5.02 27.76 -4.62
C LEU A 113 3.49 27.72 -4.66
N SER A 114 2.90 28.07 -5.80
CA SER A 114 1.47 27.87 -6.04
C SER A 114 1.25 26.51 -6.71
N THR A 115 0.24 25.77 -6.26
CA THR A 115 -0.18 24.53 -6.90
C THR A 115 -1.67 24.60 -7.23
N CYS A 116 -2.02 24.47 -8.50
CA CYS A 116 -3.41 24.40 -8.95
C CYS A 116 -3.87 22.94 -8.99
N SER A 117 -4.09 22.34 -7.81
CA SER A 117 -4.63 21.00 -7.71
C SER A 117 -6.15 21.02 -7.58
N LYS A 118 -6.85 20.27 -8.45
CA LYS A 118 -8.30 20.03 -8.33
C LYS A 118 -8.69 19.26 -7.06
N LEU A 119 -7.70 18.69 -6.37
CA LEU A 119 -7.87 18.04 -5.06
C LEU A 119 -7.94 19.05 -3.91
N THR A 120 -7.42 20.28 -4.07
CA THR A 120 -7.35 21.28 -2.98
C THR A 120 -8.73 21.72 -2.49
N VAL A 121 -9.73 21.74 -3.38
CA VAL A 121 -11.11 22.13 -3.08
C VAL A 121 -12.07 20.94 -3.05
N GLY A 122 -11.55 19.70 -3.06
CA GLY A 122 -12.36 18.49 -3.03
C GLY A 122 -13.13 18.17 -4.32
N PHE A 123 -13.14 19.06 -5.32
CA PHE A 123 -13.93 18.87 -6.55
C PHE A 123 -13.59 17.57 -7.32
N ALA A 124 -12.34 17.11 -7.24
CA ALA A 124 -11.87 15.86 -7.83
C ALA A 124 -11.53 14.79 -6.78
N GLU A 125 -12.06 14.89 -5.55
CA GLU A 125 -11.74 13.96 -4.48
C GLU A 125 -12.46 12.62 -4.64
N GLY A 126 -11.69 11.54 -4.53
CA GLY A 126 -12.24 10.22 -4.27
C GLY A 126 -12.37 10.03 -2.75
N LEU A 127 -13.35 9.22 -2.33
CA LEU A 127 -13.45 8.82 -0.94
C LEU A 127 -12.25 7.95 -0.53
N TRP A 128 -11.45 8.43 0.41
CA TRP A 128 -10.33 7.68 0.97
C TRP A 128 -10.83 6.43 1.71
N CYS A 129 -10.31 5.25 1.33
CA CYS A 129 -10.74 3.95 1.87
C CYS A 129 -12.26 3.66 1.72
N SER A 130 -12.92 4.13 0.65
CA SER A 130 -14.32 3.78 0.41
C SER A 130 -14.51 2.30 0.06
N VAL A 131 -15.47 1.65 0.72
CA VAL A 131 -15.92 0.27 0.43
C VAL A 131 -16.98 0.25 -0.69
N ARG A 132 -17.15 1.35 -1.43
CA ARG A 132 -18.18 1.47 -2.47
C ARG A 132 -17.55 1.30 -3.84
N ARG A 133 -18.00 0.30 -4.62
CA ARG A 133 -17.87 0.33 -6.08
C ARG A 133 -18.61 1.59 -6.56
N SER A 134 -17.90 2.64 -6.93
CA SER A 134 -18.52 3.78 -7.58
C SER A 134 -18.96 3.37 -8.99
N SER A 135 -20.25 3.06 -9.14
CA SER A 135 -20.91 2.95 -10.44
C SER A 135 -21.22 4.35 -11.02
N ALA A 136 -20.21 5.21 -11.10
CA ALA A 136 -20.36 6.55 -11.66
C ALA A 136 -19.08 6.94 -12.41
N ALA A 137 -18.87 6.26 -13.54
CA ALA A 137 -17.98 6.70 -14.60
C ALA A 137 -18.77 6.63 -15.91
N ALA A 138 -19.87 7.38 -15.96
CA ALA A 138 -20.56 7.75 -17.19
C ALA A 138 -21.18 9.12 -16.91
N LEU A 139 -21.13 10.01 -17.89
CA LEU A 139 -21.52 11.43 -17.82
C LEU A 139 -20.43 12.37 -17.29
N GLN A 140 -19.39 12.56 -18.08
CA GLN A 140 -18.88 13.90 -18.43
C GLN A 140 -17.99 13.77 -19.66
N ALA A 141 -18.62 13.51 -20.80
CA ALA A 141 -17.97 13.56 -22.11
C ALA A 141 -19.00 13.99 -23.17
N THR A 142 -19.64 15.14 -23.00
CA THR A 142 -20.33 15.84 -24.10
C THR A 142 -20.38 17.33 -23.79
N SER A 143 -19.39 18.07 -24.31
CA SER A 143 -19.55 19.36 -25.00
C SER A 143 -18.20 20.09 -25.06
N GLN A 144 -17.33 19.66 -25.97
CA GLN A 144 -16.32 20.53 -26.59
C GLN A 144 -16.58 20.52 -28.08
N THR A 145 -17.10 21.63 -28.63
CA THR A 145 -16.74 22.28 -29.91
C THR A 145 -17.85 23.27 -30.32
N PRO A 146 -17.50 24.28 -31.13
CA PRO A 146 -16.61 25.41 -30.87
C PRO A 146 -17.37 26.65 -30.38
#